data_AF-A0A1M5U4U4-F1
#
_entry.id   AF-A0A1M5U4U4-F1
#
_cell.length_a   1.000
_cell.length_b   1.000
_cell.length_c   1.000
_cell.angle_alpha   90.00
_cell.angle_beta   90.00
_cell.angle_gamma   90.00
#
_symmetry.space_group_name_H-M   'P 1'
#
loop_
_entity.id
_entity.type
_entity.pdbx_description
1 polymer ?
#
loop_
_entity_poly.entity_id
_entity_poly.type
_entity_poly.pdbx_seq_one_letter_code
_entity_poly.pdbx_strand_id
1 'polypeptide(L)'
;MKKTIIILFTFINSLFVYSQSEIRTYDKSEMDIYKWITTISKGDLFIPENQNNKEFPIGEFYRLIITTSEIYNEIYIEKGSESENGGGTEIVWKRLINEDDLYSNFHLTGEFSDIKFVKWNSWNSFILRIQGENYLFNEIDKAEIKVEKLKE
;
A
#
# COMPACT_ATOMS: atom_id res chain seq x y z
N MET A 1 11.47 31.43 -47.92
CA MET A 1 10.57 31.21 -46.75
C MET A 1 10.28 29.72 -46.65
N LYS A 2 10.71 29.05 -45.56
CA LYS A 2 10.35 27.66 -45.14
C LYS A 2 11.50 27.07 -44.30
N LYS A 3 11.77 27.58 -43.10
CA LYS A 3 12.69 26.94 -42.13
C LYS A 3 12.24 27.10 -40.67
N THR A 4 10.95 27.32 -40.41
CA THR A 4 10.46 27.68 -39.07
C THR A 4 9.45 26.68 -38.47
N ILE A 5 9.31 25.47 -39.02
CA ILE A 5 8.24 24.53 -38.61
C ILE A 5 8.76 23.29 -37.83
N ILE A 6 10.06 23.13 -37.62
CA ILE A 6 10.61 21.86 -37.06
C ILE A 6 10.94 21.93 -35.56
N ILE A 7 10.86 23.10 -34.92
CA ILE A 7 11.26 23.23 -33.49
C ILE A 7 10.08 23.05 -32.52
N LEU A 8 8.82 23.08 -32.99
CA LEU A 8 7.66 23.00 -32.09
C LEU A 8 7.28 21.56 -31.67
N PHE A 9 7.82 20.52 -32.31
CA PHE A 9 7.43 19.13 -32.04
C PHE A 9 8.26 18.43 -30.96
N THR A 10 9.30 19.06 -30.44
CA THR A 10 10.24 18.42 -29.49
C THR A 10 9.95 18.72 -28.02
N PHE A 11 8.96 19.58 -27.71
CA PHE A 11 8.64 19.98 -26.34
C PHE A 11 7.48 19.22 -25.66
N ILE A 12 6.84 18.26 -26.35
CA ILE A 12 5.64 17.58 -25.80
C ILE A 12 5.98 16.23 -25.12
N ASN A 13 7.21 15.72 -25.24
CA ASN A 13 7.54 14.36 -24.75
C ASN A 13 8.04 14.26 -23.29
N SER A 14 8.00 15.33 -22.49
CA SER A 14 8.67 15.33 -21.17
C SER A 14 7.79 15.66 -19.96
N LEU A 15 6.47 15.45 -20.02
CA LEU A 15 5.60 15.58 -18.84
C LEU A 15 4.78 14.30 -18.60
N PHE A 16 5.48 13.17 -18.48
CA PHE A 16 4.95 12.04 -17.70
C PHE A 16 5.36 12.27 -16.25
N VAL A 17 4.66 13.18 -15.56
CA VAL A 17 4.71 13.24 -14.10
C VAL A 17 3.90 12.05 -13.61
N TYR A 18 4.59 10.94 -13.34
CA TYR A 18 3.99 9.85 -12.58
C TYR A 18 3.75 10.40 -11.18
N SER A 19 2.48 10.54 -10.81
CA SER A 19 2.07 10.99 -9.46
C SER A 19 2.26 9.84 -8.48
N GLN A 20 3.52 9.44 -8.28
CA GLN A 20 3.93 8.67 -7.13
C GLN A 20 3.99 9.63 -5.95
N SER A 21 3.22 9.35 -4.91
CA SER A 21 3.12 10.17 -3.72
C SER A 21 3.60 9.38 -2.51
N GLU A 22 4.35 10.04 -1.64
CA GLU A 22 4.76 9.49 -0.37
C GLU A 22 3.63 9.70 0.65
N ILE A 23 3.19 8.61 1.26
CA ILE A 23 2.10 8.59 2.24
C ILE A 23 2.69 8.14 3.57
N ARG A 24 2.54 8.96 4.61
CA ARG A 24 3.03 8.60 5.94
C ARG A 24 2.15 7.54 6.56
N THR A 25 2.74 6.83 7.52
CA THR A 25 2.02 5.88 8.37
C THR A 25 2.27 6.18 9.83
N TYR A 26 1.30 5.85 10.67
CA TYR A 26 1.36 6.03 12.11
C TYR A 26 1.49 4.69 12.80
N ASP A 27 2.43 4.57 13.73
CA ASP A 27 2.56 3.37 14.55
C ASP A 27 1.33 3.20 15.44
N LYS A 28 0.77 1.98 15.42
CA LYS A 28 -0.39 1.52 16.16
C LYS A 28 -0.14 0.14 16.78
N SER A 29 1.12 -0.23 16.99
CA SER A 29 1.50 -1.57 17.48
C SER A 29 0.88 -1.92 18.84
N GLU A 30 0.67 -0.91 19.70
CA GLU A 30 -0.01 -1.03 21.01
C GLU A 30 -1.53 -1.27 20.91
N MET A 31 -2.12 -1.23 19.71
CA MET A 31 -3.56 -1.45 19.55
C MET A 31 -3.89 -2.94 19.57
N ASP A 32 -4.62 -3.39 20.58
CA ASP A 32 -4.93 -4.82 20.74
C ASP A 32 -6.06 -5.32 19.84
N ILE A 33 -7.01 -4.47 19.47
CA ILE A 33 -8.24 -4.87 18.78
C ILE A 33 -8.60 -3.86 17.68
N TYR A 34 -8.85 -4.37 16.48
CA TYR A 34 -9.50 -3.64 15.40
C TYR A 34 -11.02 -3.72 15.57
N LYS A 35 -11.69 -2.58 15.62
CA LYS A 35 -13.16 -2.54 15.59
C LYS A 35 -13.63 -2.54 14.15
N TRP A 36 -14.74 -3.23 13.86
CA TRP A 36 -15.45 -3.16 12.58
C TRP A 36 -14.58 -3.47 11.34
N ILE A 37 -13.82 -4.57 11.39
CA ILE A 37 -13.06 -5.05 10.23
C ILE A 37 -14.01 -5.38 9.08
N THR A 38 -13.80 -4.75 7.93
CA THR A 38 -14.51 -5.06 6.68
C THR A 38 -13.69 -5.90 5.73
N THR A 39 -12.37 -5.77 5.77
CA THR A 39 -11.46 -6.59 4.97
C THR A 39 -10.24 -6.97 5.79
N ILE A 40 -9.81 -8.22 5.65
CA ILE A 40 -8.51 -8.70 6.11
C ILE A 40 -7.91 -9.55 5.01
N SER A 41 -6.67 -9.25 4.63
CA SER A 41 -5.98 -9.95 3.55
C SER A 41 -4.50 -10.04 3.87
N LYS A 42 -3.92 -11.23 3.68
CA LYS A 42 -2.50 -11.50 3.94
C LYS A 42 -1.78 -11.68 2.62
N GLY A 43 -0.62 -11.02 2.48
CA GLY A 43 0.26 -11.15 1.33
C GLY A 43 1.14 -12.39 1.42
N ASP A 44 1.92 -12.62 0.37
CA ASP A 44 2.85 -13.74 0.31
C ASP A 44 3.93 -13.63 1.40
N LEU A 45 4.40 -14.80 1.86
CA LEU A 45 5.50 -14.89 2.81
C LEU A 45 6.82 -14.62 2.07
N PHE A 46 7.57 -13.62 2.54
CA PHE A 46 8.91 -13.33 2.07
C PHE A 46 9.94 -14.01 2.98
N ILE A 47 10.76 -14.90 2.45
CA ILE A 47 11.86 -15.53 3.18
C ILE A 47 13.14 -14.70 2.96
N PRO A 48 13.69 -14.05 4.00
CA PRO A 48 14.96 -13.34 3.88
C PRO A 48 16.11 -14.29 3.55
N GLU A 49 17.10 -13.84 2.77
CA GLU A 49 18.20 -14.68 2.30
C GLU A 49 18.97 -15.39 3.43
N ASN A 50 19.08 -14.75 4.60
CA ASN A 50 19.73 -15.32 5.78
C ASN A 50 18.95 -16.48 6.45
N GLN A 51 17.72 -16.77 6.00
CA GLN A 51 16.88 -17.86 6.50
C GLN A 51 16.81 -19.03 5.51
N ASN A 52 17.20 -18.85 4.24
CA ASN A 52 17.03 -19.84 3.17
C ASN A 52 17.68 -21.21 3.43
N ASN A 53 18.71 -21.27 4.29
CA ASN A 53 19.42 -22.51 4.61
C ASN A 53 18.97 -23.18 5.91
N LYS A 54 17.92 -22.67 6.56
CA LYS A 54 17.38 -23.27 7.78
C LYS A 54 16.36 -24.35 7.46
N GLU A 55 16.27 -25.35 8.32
CA GLU A 55 15.27 -26.43 8.22
C GLU A 55 13.83 -25.89 8.29
N PHE A 56 13.62 -24.82 9.07
CA PHE A 56 12.35 -24.10 9.15
C PHE A 56 12.62 -22.58 9.02
N PRO A 57 12.67 -22.05 7.79
CA PRO A 57 12.87 -20.62 7.57
C PRO A 57 11.76 -19.81 8.24
N ILE A 58 12.13 -18.66 8.80
CA ILE A 58 11.17 -17.66 9.30
C ILE A 58 11.05 -16.58 8.23
N GLY A 59 9.85 -16.40 7.73
CA GLY A 59 9.52 -15.36 6.77
C GLY A 59 8.87 -14.15 7.41
N GLU A 60 8.80 -13.08 6.63
CA GLU A 60 8.03 -11.88 6.91
C GLU A 60 6.80 -11.85 6.01
N PHE A 61 5.64 -11.47 6.54
CA PHE A 61 4.44 -11.22 5.76
C PHE A 61 3.84 -9.87 6.11
N TYR A 62 3.05 -9.35 5.19
CA TYR A 62 2.19 -8.20 5.44
C TYR A 62 0.74 -8.59 5.43
N ARG A 63 -0.03 -7.93 6.29
CA ARG A 63 -1.48 -8.07 6.35
C ARG A 63 -2.12 -6.70 6.20
N LEU A 64 -3.01 -6.59 5.22
CA LEU A 64 -3.89 -5.46 5.02
C LEU A 64 -5.13 -5.68 5.87
N ILE A 65 -5.50 -4.66 6.64
CA ILE A 65 -6.77 -4.61 7.37
C ILE A 65 -7.48 -3.32 6.99
N ILE A 66 -8.73 -3.42 6.58
CA ILE A 66 -9.61 -2.28 6.38
C ILE A 66 -10.69 -2.36 7.45
N THR A 67 -10.87 -1.28 8.21
CA THR A 67 -11.97 -1.13 9.17
C THR A 67 -12.93 -0.06 8.70
N THR A 68 -14.16 -0.08 9.19
CA THR A 68 -15.09 1.05 9.06
C THR A 68 -15.21 1.73 10.41
N SER A 69 -14.56 2.87 10.57
CA SER A 69 -14.66 3.72 11.75
C SER A 69 -15.71 4.80 11.50
N GLU A 70 -16.95 4.55 11.91
CA GLU A 70 -18.08 5.48 11.75
C GLU A 70 -18.30 5.93 10.29
N ILE A 71 -17.80 7.11 9.91
CA ILE A 71 -17.93 7.75 8.59
C ILE A 71 -16.69 7.60 7.69
N TYR A 72 -15.57 7.09 8.20
CA TYR A 72 -14.33 6.88 7.43
C TYR A 72 -13.85 5.44 7.56
N ASN A 73 -13.38 4.86 6.46
CA ASN A 73 -12.67 3.59 6.53
C ASN A 73 -11.22 3.86 6.96
N GLU A 74 -10.63 3.02 7.80
CA GLU A 74 -9.20 3.13 8.11
C GLU A 74 -8.45 2.01 7.39
N ILE A 75 -7.25 2.30 6.89
CA ILE A 75 -6.37 1.30 6.26
C ILE A 75 -5.20 1.03 7.19
N TYR A 76 -5.08 -0.21 7.65
CA TYR A 76 -3.95 -0.67 8.44
C TYR A 76 -3.10 -1.65 7.65
N ILE A 77 -1.80 -1.59 7.94
CA ILE A 77 -0.80 -2.55 7.50
C ILE A 77 -0.18 -3.14 8.75
N GLU A 78 -0.16 -4.46 8.84
CA GLU A 78 0.60 -5.16 9.86
C GLU A 78 1.75 -5.90 9.22
N LYS A 79 2.90 -5.87 9.87
CA LYS A 79 3.99 -6.79 9.59
C LYS A 79 3.95 -7.91 10.61
N GLY A 80 4.01 -9.13 10.13
CA GLY A 80 4.23 -10.30 10.96
C GLY A 80 5.42 -11.12 10.50
N SER A 81 5.82 -12.04 11.36
CA SER A 81 6.73 -13.12 11.02
C SER A 81 6.06 -14.45 11.30
N GLU A 82 6.36 -15.45 10.49
CA GLU A 82 5.92 -16.83 10.70
C GLU A 82 6.95 -17.80 10.13
N SER A 83 6.97 -19.02 10.66
CA SER A 83 7.74 -20.08 10.02
C SER A 83 7.04 -20.53 8.74
N GLU A 84 7.82 -21.00 7.76
CA GLU A 84 7.29 -21.53 6.48
C GLU A 84 6.26 -22.65 6.68
N ASN A 85 6.32 -23.40 7.79
CA ASN A 85 5.34 -24.42 8.14
C ASN A 85 4.04 -23.86 8.77
N GLY A 86 3.88 -22.54 8.83
CA GLY A 86 2.73 -21.83 9.42
C GLY A 86 2.76 -21.72 10.95
N GLY A 87 3.81 -22.20 11.62
CA GLY A 87 3.98 -22.11 13.06
C GLY A 87 4.60 -20.80 13.53
N GLY A 88 4.39 -20.45 14.80
CA GLY A 88 5.10 -19.35 15.47
C GLY A 88 4.79 -17.97 14.90
N THR A 89 3.54 -17.69 14.55
CA THR A 89 3.13 -16.37 14.05
C THR A 89 3.27 -15.31 15.14
N GLU A 90 4.00 -14.25 14.83
CA GLU A 90 4.18 -13.07 15.67
C GLU A 90 3.83 -11.82 14.85
N ILE A 91 3.10 -10.88 15.44
CA ILE A 91 2.88 -9.55 14.85
C ILE A 91 4.00 -8.64 15.35
N VAL A 92 4.83 -8.15 14.43
CA VAL A 92 6.00 -7.34 14.73
C VAL A 92 5.61 -5.87 14.92
N TRP A 93 4.77 -5.35 14.03
CA TRP A 93 4.24 -3.99 14.14
C TRP A 93 2.91 -3.84 13.43
N LYS A 94 2.18 -2.79 13.79
CA LYS A 94 0.93 -2.36 13.16
C LYS A 94 1.03 -0.89 12.82
N ARG A 95 0.63 -0.51 11.61
CA ARG A 95 0.67 0.88 11.13
C ARG A 95 -0.65 1.27 10.49
N LEU A 96 -1.10 2.49 10.77
CA LEU A 96 -2.25 3.12 10.14
C LEU A 96 -1.78 4.03 9.01
N ILE A 97 -2.40 3.94 7.84
CA ILE A 97 -2.13 4.86 6.73
C ILE A 97 -2.67 6.25 7.07
N ASN A 98 -1.89 7.29 6.79
CA ASN A 98 -2.36 8.66 6.92
C ASN A 98 -3.34 9.02 5.79
N GLU A 99 -4.62 9.11 6.15
CA GLU A 99 -5.69 9.47 5.22
C GLU A 99 -5.52 10.88 4.66
N ASP A 100 -5.07 11.85 5.47
CA ASP A 100 -4.90 13.24 5.01
C ASP A 100 -3.87 13.33 3.87
N ASP A 101 -2.80 12.53 3.95
CA ASP A 101 -1.80 12.46 2.87
C ASP A 101 -2.39 11.82 1.61
N LEU A 102 -3.22 10.77 1.74
CA LEU A 102 -3.88 10.15 0.58
C LEU A 102 -4.85 11.12 -0.09
N TYR A 103 -5.68 11.79 0.70
CA TYR A 103 -6.68 12.73 0.21
C TYR A 103 -6.05 13.92 -0.50
N SER A 104 -5.04 14.54 0.13
CA SER A 104 -4.37 15.71 -0.43
C SER A 104 -3.59 15.38 -1.71
N ASN A 105 -2.91 14.24 -1.76
CA ASN A 105 -2.11 13.85 -2.93
C ASN A 105 -2.95 13.41 -4.13
N PHE A 106 -4.10 12.76 -3.89
CA PHE A 106 -4.94 12.22 -4.98
C PHE A 106 -6.26 12.97 -5.19
N HIS A 107 -6.45 14.10 -4.52
CA HIS A 107 -7.67 14.94 -4.59
C HIS A 107 -8.95 14.13 -4.32
N LEU A 108 -8.87 13.19 -3.37
CA LEU A 108 -10.04 12.41 -2.96
C LEU A 108 -10.99 13.33 -2.18
N THR A 109 -12.28 13.17 -2.38
CA THR A 109 -13.30 14.02 -1.74
C THR A 109 -14.40 13.20 -1.10
N GLY A 110 -14.96 13.65 0.01
CA GLY A 110 -16.08 13.00 0.70
C GLY A 110 -15.65 11.89 1.68
N GLU A 111 -16.61 11.10 2.14
CA GLU A 111 -16.37 9.97 3.03
C GLU A 111 -15.51 8.91 2.34
N PHE A 112 -14.60 8.30 3.10
CA PHE A 112 -13.72 7.24 2.60
C PHE A 112 -14.49 5.91 2.49
N SER A 113 -15.72 5.94 1.99
CA SER A 113 -16.74 4.89 2.15
C SER A 113 -16.78 3.82 1.04
N ASP A 114 -15.80 3.80 0.13
CA ASP A 114 -15.68 2.76 -0.91
C ASP A 114 -14.22 2.35 -1.14
N ILE A 115 -13.58 1.81 -0.10
CA ILE A 115 -12.31 1.10 -0.26
C ILE A 115 -12.61 -0.38 -0.48
N LYS A 116 -12.02 -0.94 -1.53
CA LYS A 116 -12.03 -2.38 -1.79
C LYS A 116 -10.62 -2.87 -2.02
N PHE A 117 -10.23 -3.91 -1.29
CA PHE A 117 -9.02 -4.66 -1.64
C PHE A 117 -9.21 -5.35 -2.99
N VAL A 118 -8.26 -5.15 -3.91
CA VAL A 118 -8.28 -5.77 -5.23
C VAL A 118 -7.42 -7.04 -5.23
N LYS A 119 -6.12 -6.88 -4.95
CA LYS A 119 -5.15 -7.98 -4.90
C LYS A 119 -3.83 -7.55 -4.26
N TRP A 120 -3.04 -8.52 -3.83
CA TRP A 120 -1.61 -8.34 -3.64
C TRP A 120 -0.90 -8.33 -5.00
N ASN A 121 0.14 -7.52 -5.12
CA ASN A 121 0.97 -7.43 -6.31
C ASN A 121 2.39 -7.98 -6.07
N SER A 122 2.87 -7.92 -4.82
CA SER A 122 4.04 -8.61 -4.29
C SER A 122 3.86 -8.84 -2.79
N TRP A 123 4.83 -9.46 -2.12
CA TRP A 123 4.86 -9.60 -0.67
C TRP A 123 4.73 -8.25 0.06
N ASN A 124 5.26 -7.16 -0.51
CA ASN A 124 5.24 -5.81 0.07
C ASN A 124 4.48 -4.77 -0.79
N SER A 125 3.53 -5.21 -1.62
CA SER A 125 2.68 -4.29 -2.37
C SER A 125 1.28 -4.83 -2.64
N PHE A 126 0.28 -3.96 -2.63
CA PHE A 126 -1.11 -4.31 -2.91
C PHE A 126 -1.84 -3.20 -3.65
N ILE A 127 -2.96 -3.58 -4.27
CA ILE A 127 -3.82 -2.65 -4.98
C ILE A 127 -5.14 -2.51 -4.22
N LEU A 128 -5.51 -1.26 -3.94
CA LEU A 128 -6.83 -0.89 -3.46
C LEU A 128 -7.59 -0.18 -4.56
N ARG A 129 -8.89 -0.42 -4.62
CA ARG A 129 -9.83 0.44 -5.32
C ARG A 129 -10.41 1.41 -4.32
N ILE A 130 -10.27 2.71 -4.57
CA ILE A 130 -10.76 3.79 -3.73
C ILE A 130 -11.60 4.71 -4.64
N GLN A 131 -12.89 4.86 -4.33
CA GLN A 131 -13.81 5.70 -5.12
C GLN A 131 -13.81 5.36 -6.61
N GLY A 132 -13.83 4.06 -6.93
CA GLY A 132 -13.82 3.55 -8.30
C GLY A 132 -12.45 3.45 -8.97
N GLU A 133 -11.42 4.07 -8.43
CA GLU A 133 -10.08 4.17 -9.03
C GLU A 133 -9.08 3.23 -8.35
N ASN A 134 -8.14 2.66 -9.11
CA ASN A 134 -7.15 1.74 -8.56
C ASN A 134 -5.86 2.47 -8.15
N TYR A 135 -5.36 2.15 -6.96
CA TYR A 135 -4.13 2.69 -6.40
C TYR A 135 -3.21 1.56 -5.98
N LEU A 136 -1.96 1.60 -6.42
CA LEU A 136 -0.91 0.67 -6.01
C LEU A 136 -0.17 1.24 -4.81
N PHE A 137 -0.19 0.50 -3.72
CA PHE A 137 0.55 0.75 -2.49
C PHE A 137 1.82 -0.10 -2.54
N ASN A 138 2.98 0.54 -2.56
CA ASN A 138 4.30 -0.06 -2.74
C ASN A 138 5.22 0.28 -1.58
N GLU A 139 6.27 -0.54 -1.40
CA GLU A 139 7.30 -0.36 -0.37
C GLU A 139 6.67 -0.25 1.04
N ILE A 140 5.65 -1.07 1.32
CA ILE A 140 4.87 -0.99 2.56
C ILE A 140 5.66 -1.39 3.81
N ASP A 141 6.88 -1.91 3.62
CA ASP A 141 7.86 -2.16 4.66
C ASP A 141 8.39 -0.85 5.31
N LYS A 142 8.29 0.28 4.60
CA LYS A 142 8.76 1.59 5.04
C LYS A 142 7.72 2.35 5.86
N ALA A 143 8.18 3.35 6.62
CA ALA A 143 7.29 4.22 7.39
C ALA A 143 6.55 5.24 6.49
N GLU A 144 7.22 5.69 5.44
CA GLU A 144 6.62 6.43 4.33
C GLU A 144 6.53 5.48 3.14
N ILE A 145 5.30 5.17 2.75
CA ILE A 145 5.01 4.23 1.68
C ILE A 145 4.76 5.00 0.38
N LYS A 146 4.92 4.33 -0.75
CA LYS A 146 4.67 4.93 -2.05
C LYS A 146 3.31 4.51 -2.55
N VAL A 147 2.51 5.48 -2.96
CA VAL A 147 1.22 5.24 -3.59
C VAL A 147 1.20 5.85 -4.97
N GLU A 148 0.66 5.13 -5.93
CA GLU A 148 0.46 5.62 -7.30
C GLU A 148 -0.93 5.27 -7.80
N LYS A 149 -1.55 6.20 -8.54
CA LYS A 149 -2.80 5.94 -9.25
C LYS A 149 -2.51 5.14 -10.51
N LEU A 150 -3.14 3.98 -10.66
CA LEU A 150 -3.04 3.14 -11.85
C LEU A 150 -3.97 3.67 -12.94
N LYS A 151 -3.51 3.66 -14.19
CA LYS A 151 -4.36 3.95 -15.35
C LYS A 151 -5.14 2.68 -15.72
N GLU A 152 -6.42 2.84 -16.00
CA GLU A 152 -7.25 1.81 -16.64
C GLU A 152 -6.78 1.49 -18.06
#